data_AF-A0A316RTN7-F1
#
_entry.id   AF-A0A316RTN7-F1
#
_cell.length_a   1.000
_cell.length_b   1.000
_cell.length_c   1.000
_cell.angle_alpha   90.00
_cell.angle_beta   90.00
_cell.angle_gamma   90.00
#
_symmetry.space_group_name_H-M   'P 1'
#
loop_
_entity.id
_entity.type
_entity.pdbx_description
1 polymer ?
#
loop_
_entity_poly.entity_id
_entity_poly.type
_entity_poly.pdbx_seq_one_letter_code
_entity_poly.pdbx_strand_id
1 'polypeptide(L)'
;MTTEKKKPNFKGALEVFAKSIVQPMMYLSVAGILLIVGIILTNKTICAMIPVLGSGPFQLVGAVVYQSLMFIINNLSIIFCVGIAGAMAKKNKGHASLIALMSFFLFLEANNIVLSATGSLAEAGGMLGLVGTGQTTVMGIQVLDTGVFGGIILGCITGAIFNKFSNKQFPIALSMFSGVRFPFLIMILISWVM
;
A
#
# COMPACT_ATOMS: atom_id res chain seq x y z
N MET A 1 15.66 11.61 -42.87
CA MET A 1 15.93 11.56 -41.41
C MET A 1 14.96 10.57 -40.78
N THR A 2 15.40 9.33 -40.59
CA THR A 2 14.60 8.24 -40.03
C THR A 2 14.44 8.43 -38.53
N THR A 3 13.19 8.55 -38.09
CA THR A 3 12.80 8.53 -36.68
C THR A 3 13.05 7.14 -36.10
N GLU A 4 14.20 6.95 -35.45
CA GLU A 4 14.45 5.74 -34.64
C GLU A 4 13.42 5.70 -33.50
N LYS A 5 12.43 4.81 -33.64
CA LYS A 5 11.52 4.42 -32.56
C LYS A 5 12.35 3.77 -31.44
N LYS A 6 12.69 4.57 -30.44
CA LYS A 6 13.35 4.15 -29.18
C LYS A 6 12.60 2.94 -28.62
N LYS A 7 13.19 1.75 -28.74
CA LYS A 7 12.63 0.47 -28.25
C LYS A 7 12.19 0.68 -26.79
N PRO A 8 10.95 0.34 -26.40
CA PRO A 8 10.52 0.53 -25.01
C PRO A 8 11.49 -0.25 -24.12
N ASN A 9 12.12 0.45 -23.17
CA ASN A 9 13.13 -0.12 -22.29
C ASN A 9 12.47 -0.99 -21.20
N PHE A 10 11.75 -2.03 -21.63
CA PHE A 10 10.96 -2.93 -20.78
C PHE A 10 11.85 -3.68 -19.78
N LYS A 11 13.04 -4.11 -20.20
CA LYS A 11 14.04 -4.72 -19.31
C LYS A 11 14.44 -3.77 -18.18
N GLY A 12 14.73 -2.50 -18.50
CA GLY A 12 15.07 -1.51 -17.49
C GLY A 12 13.90 -1.19 -16.54
N ALA A 13 12.67 -1.13 -17.05
CA ALA A 13 11.49 -0.91 -16.21
C ALA A 13 11.25 -2.10 -15.24
N LEU A 14 11.39 -3.33 -15.74
CA LEU A 14 11.26 -4.54 -14.93
C LEU A 14 12.36 -4.65 -13.87
N GLU A 15 13.59 -4.24 -14.21
CA GLU A 15 14.71 -4.22 -13.25
C GLU A 15 14.48 -3.21 -12.13
N VAL A 16 14.04 -1.99 -12.46
CA VAL A 16 13.72 -0.97 -11.45
C VAL A 16 12.55 -1.44 -10.57
N PHE A 17 11.54 -2.05 -11.17
CA PHE A 17 10.41 -2.64 -10.45
C PHE A 17 10.86 -3.74 -9.48
N ALA A 18 11.64 -4.70 -9.95
CA ALA A 18 12.16 -5.78 -9.12
C ALA A 18 12.98 -5.25 -7.94
N LYS A 19 13.86 -4.26 -8.19
CA LYS A 19 14.61 -3.56 -7.13
C LYS A 19 13.71 -2.81 -6.15
N SER A 20 12.61 -2.23 -6.64
CA SER A 20 11.67 -1.44 -5.83
C SER A 20 10.82 -2.29 -4.89
N ILE A 21 10.49 -3.53 -5.28
CA ILE A 21 9.77 -4.49 -4.44
C ILE A 21 10.58 -4.96 -3.23
N VAL A 22 11.92 -5.00 -3.35
CA VAL A 22 12.79 -5.44 -2.26
C VAL A 22 12.62 -4.58 -1.01
N GLN A 23 12.42 -3.27 -1.18
CA GLN A 23 12.39 -2.33 -0.06
C GLN A 23 11.20 -2.62 0.91
N PRO A 24 9.93 -2.69 0.47
CA PRO A 24 8.82 -3.14 1.32
C PRO A 24 9.04 -4.54 1.95
N MET A 25 9.58 -5.48 1.17
CA MET A 25 9.75 -6.87 1.60
C MET A 25 10.72 -7.00 2.78
N MET A 26 11.78 -6.19 2.82
CA MET A 26 12.74 -6.19 3.93
C MET A 26 12.09 -5.86 5.27
N TYR A 27 11.15 -4.91 5.29
CA TYR A 27 10.42 -4.57 6.53
C TYR A 27 9.47 -5.69 6.95
N LEU A 28 8.84 -6.37 5.99
CA LEU A 28 7.95 -7.50 6.27
C LEU A 28 8.68 -8.68 6.91
N SER A 29 9.93 -8.96 6.49
CA SER A 29 10.74 -10.01 7.10
C SER A 29 10.99 -9.77 8.59
N VAL A 30 11.30 -8.52 8.98
CA VAL A 30 11.50 -8.15 10.39
C VAL A 30 10.19 -8.26 11.17
N ALA A 31 9.09 -7.77 10.59
CA ALA A 31 7.76 -7.89 11.18
C ALA A 31 7.35 -9.36 11.39
N GLY A 32 7.68 -10.25 10.45
CA GLY A 32 7.37 -11.68 10.55
C GLY A 32 8.08 -12.38 11.71
N ILE A 33 9.37 -12.07 11.94
CA ILE A 33 10.11 -12.65 13.07
C ILE A 33 9.50 -12.20 14.41
N LEU A 34 9.20 -10.90 14.55
CA LEU A 34 8.56 -10.36 15.74
C LEU A 34 7.14 -10.92 15.94
N LEU A 35 6.43 -11.19 14.85
CA LEU A 35 5.10 -11.80 14.90
C LEU A 35 5.17 -13.20 15.51
N ILE A 36 6.16 -14.01 15.12
CA ILE A 36 6.36 -15.35 15.69
C ILE A 36 6.56 -15.26 17.20
N VAL A 37 7.31 -14.27 17.69
CA VAL A 37 7.48 -14.03 19.13
C VAL A 37 6.14 -13.66 19.78
N GLY A 38 5.35 -12.77 19.16
CA GLY A 38 4.00 -12.44 19.63
C GLY A 38 3.06 -13.65 19.69
N ILE A 39 3.11 -14.53 18.68
CA ILE A 39 2.34 -15.78 18.66
C ILE A 39 2.76 -16.68 19.82
N ILE A 40 4.06 -16.85 20.07
CA ILE A 40 4.56 -17.69 21.16
C ILE A 40 4.07 -17.18 22.52
N LEU A 41 4.08 -15.86 22.73
CA LEU A 41 3.65 -15.22 23.97
C LEU A 41 2.13 -15.20 24.18
N THR A 42 1.34 -15.35 23.12
CA THR A 42 -0.14 -15.32 23.18
C THR A 42 -0.78 -16.70 23.07
N ASN A 43 -0.01 -17.73 22.70
CA ASN A 43 -0.54 -19.07 22.46
C ASN A 43 -0.91 -19.78 23.75
N LYS A 44 -2.19 -20.14 23.88
CA LYS A 44 -2.74 -20.83 25.06
C LYS A 44 -2.03 -22.16 25.36
N THR A 45 -1.53 -22.87 24.35
CA THR A 45 -0.81 -24.14 24.51
C THR A 45 0.56 -23.95 25.14
N ILE A 46 1.24 -22.85 24.80
CA ILE A 46 2.58 -22.52 25.30
C ILE A 46 2.49 -21.93 26.71
N CYS A 47 1.51 -21.06 26.95
CA CYS A 47 1.23 -20.53 28.29
C CYS A 47 0.81 -21.63 29.28
N ALA A 48 0.21 -22.73 28.81
CA ALA A 48 -0.12 -23.89 29.64
C ALA A 48 1.13 -24.72 30.04
N MET A 49 2.17 -24.75 29.20
CA MET A 49 3.44 -25.41 29.53
C MET A 49 4.37 -24.54 30.37
N ILE A 50 4.33 -23.21 30.23
CA ILE A 50 5.15 -22.26 31.00
C ILE A 50 4.22 -21.24 31.68
N PRO A 51 3.80 -21.47 32.94
CA PRO A 51 2.84 -20.61 33.64
C PRO A 51 3.29 -19.15 33.80
N VAL A 52 4.60 -18.89 33.76
CA VAL A 52 5.18 -17.54 33.79
C VAL A 52 4.74 -16.71 32.58
N LEU A 53 4.60 -17.32 31.40
CA LEU A 53 4.11 -16.67 30.18
C LEU A 53 2.59 -16.46 30.19
N GLY A 54 1.85 -17.19 31.03
CA GLY A 54 0.43 -17.00 31.25
C GLY A 54 0.08 -15.86 32.21
N SER A 55 1.08 -15.16 32.77
CA SER A 55 0.83 -14.01 33.61
C SER A 55 0.31 -12.81 32.78
N GLY A 56 -0.72 -12.14 33.30
CA GLY A 56 -1.41 -11.03 32.64
C GLY A 56 -0.52 -10.00 31.91
N PRO A 57 0.62 -9.53 32.47
CA PRO A 57 1.46 -8.56 31.77
C PRO A 57 2.18 -9.13 30.54
N PHE A 58 2.65 -10.38 30.56
CA PHE A 58 3.34 -10.97 29.41
C PHE A 58 2.39 -11.27 28.26
N GLN A 59 1.17 -11.71 28.58
CA GLN A 59 0.13 -11.95 27.58
C GLN A 59 -0.35 -10.65 26.94
N LEU A 60 -0.43 -9.56 27.71
CA LEU A 60 -0.76 -8.23 27.19
C LEU A 60 0.33 -7.71 26.25
N VAL A 61 1.61 -7.85 26.62
CA VAL A 61 2.73 -7.51 25.73
C VAL A 61 2.70 -8.34 24.45
N GLY A 62 2.48 -9.65 24.55
CA GLY A 62 2.35 -10.53 23.39
C GLY A 62 1.19 -10.12 22.48
N ALA A 63 0.03 -9.77 23.06
CA ALA A 63 -1.14 -9.32 22.30
C ALA A 63 -0.89 -7.99 21.60
N VAL A 64 -0.24 -7.02 22.27
CA VAL A 64 0.13 -5.74 21.66
C VAL A 64 1.07 -5.96 20.47
N VAL A 65 2.11 -6.79 20.63
CA VAL A 65 3.04 -7.13 19.55
C VAL A 65 2.32 -7.82 18.40
N TYR A 66 1.49 -8.83 18.69
CA TYR A 66 0.78 -9.58 17.66
C TYR A 66 -0.21 -8.71 16.88
N GLN A 67 -1.07 -7.95 17.58
CA GLN A 67 -2.11 -7.15 16.93
C GLN A 67 -1.54 -5.97 16.15
N SER A 68 -0.52 -5.29 16.67
CA SER A 68 0.13 -4.18 15.96
C SER A 68 0.81 -4.64 14.66
N LEU A 69 1.48 -5.79 14.68
CA LEU A 69 2.11 -6.36 13.49
C LEU A 69 1.08 -6.93 12.50
N MET A 70 0.00 -7.55 12.99
CA MET A 70 -1.10 -7.97 12.13
C MET A 70 -1.77 -6.79 11.42
N PHE A 71 -1.88 -5.64 12.06
CA PHE A 71 -2.39 -4.43 11.41
C PHE A 71 -1.53 -4.01 10.21
N ILE A 72 -0.20 -4.11 10.32
CA ILE A 72 0.74 -3.83 9.22
C ILE A 72 0.53 -4.82 8.07
N ILE A 73 0.37 -6.12 8.38
CA ILE A 73 0.16 -7.18 7.38
C ILE A 73 -1.19 -7.02 6.68
N ASN A 74 -2.26 -6.72 7.41
CA ASN A 74 -3.59 -6.51 6.84
C ASN A 74 -3.64 -5.28 5.91
N ASN A 75 -2.79 -4.29 6.16
CA ASN A 75 -2.68 -3.09 5.33
C ASN A 75 -1.44 -3.11 4.43
N LEU A 76 -0.86 -4.27 4.14
CA LEU A 76 0.40 -4.40 3.39
C LEU A 76 0.38 -3.71 2.01
N SER A 77 -0.80 -3.61 1.40
CA SER A 77 -1.02 -2.92 0.12
C SER A 77 -0.48 -1.48 0.12
N ILE A 78 -0.67 -0.72 1.21
CA ILE A 78 -0.18 0.66 1.30
C ILE A 78 1.35 0.72 1.36
N ILE A 79 1.98 -0.23 2.05
CA ILE A 79 3.43 -0.30 2.23
C ILE A 79 4.09 -0.56 0.88
N PHE A 80 3.52 -1.46 0.08
CA PHE A 80 3.96 -1.71 -1.29
C PHE A 80 3.72 -0.49 -2.19
N CYS A 81 2.56 0.16 -2.11
CA CYS A 81 2.28 1.36 -2.90
C CYS A 81 3.32 2.47 -2.66
N VAL A 82 3.53 2.84 -1.40
CA VAL A 82 4.42 3.92 -1.00
C VAL A 82 5.89 3.57 -1.23
N GLY A 83 6.28 2.32 -0.92
CA GLY A 83 7.64 1.84 -1.08
C GLY A 83 8.05 1.71 -2.53
N ILE A 84 7.19 1.17 -3.40
CA ILE A 84 7.48 1.08 -4.83
C ILE A 84 7.57 2.47 -5.45
N ALA A 85 6.64 3.37 -5.15
CA ALA A 85 6.66 4.72 -5.70
C ALA A 85 7.94 5.49 -5.30
N GLY A 86 8.36 5.38 -4.03
CA GLY A 86 9.58 6.00 -3.53
C GLY A 86 10.85 5.39 -4.12
N ALA A 87 10.90 4.07 -4.27
CA ALA A 87 12.05 3.36 -4.84
C ALA A 87 12.20 3.59 -6.35
N MET A 88 11.07 3.68 -7.08
CA MET A 88 11.07 4.01 -8.50
C MET A 88 11.42 5.47 -8.80
N ALA A 89 11.24 6.38 -7.84
CA ALA A 89 11.50 7.80 -8.03
C ALA A 89 13.00 8.12 -8.15
N LYS A 90 13.38 8.77 -9.25
CA LYS A 90 14.79 9.13 -9.53
C LYS A 90 15.26 10.36 -8.74
N LYS A 91 14.34 11.29 -8.46
CA LYS A 91 14.57 12.52 -7.69
C LYS A 91 13.47 12.65 -6.66
N ASN A 92 13.68 13.42 -5.59
CA ASN A 92 12.64 13.80 -4.64
C ASN A 92 11.78 12.62 -4.14
N LYS A 93 12.45 11.52 -3.73
CA LYS A 93 11.80 10.26 -3.33
C LYS A 93 10.69 10.44 -2.29
N GLY A 94 10.91 11.33 -1.32
CA GLY A 94 9.91 11.66 -0.29
C GLY A 94 8.61 12.22 -0.87
N HIS A 95 8.69 13.10 -1.89
CA HIS A 95 7.49 13.61 -2.55
C HIS A 95 6.76 12.54 -3.35
N ALA A 96 7.48 11.64 -4.02
CA ALA A 96 6.86 10.55 -4.76
C ALA A 96 6.10 9.58 -3.83
N SER A 97 6.71 9.22 -2.70
CA SER A 97 6.08 8.39 -1.65
C SER A 97 4.86 9.08 -1.04
N LEU A 98 4.93 10.38 -0.77
CA LEU A 98 3.81 11.14 -0.21
C LEU A 98 2.63 11.22 -1.20
N ILE A 99 2.92 11.42 -2.48
CA ILE A 99 1.89 11.38 -3.54
C ILE A 99 1.24 10.00 -3.60
N ALA A 100 2.02 8.92 -3.58
CA ALA A 100 1.49 7.57 -3.59
C ALA A 100 0.59 7.28 -2.38
N LEU A 101 0.98 7.76 -1.19
CA LEU A 101 0.17 7.64 0.02
C LEU A 101 -1.19 8.34 -0.14
N MET A 102 -1.18 9.60 -0.58
CA MET A 102 -2.42 10.37 -0.79
C MET A 102 -3.31 9.74 -1.86
N SER A 103 -2.71 9.26 -2.95
CA SER A 103 -3.41 8.55 -4.03
C SER A 103 -4.01 7.24 -3.56
N PHE A 104 -3.34 6.51 -2.67
CA PHE A 104 -3.89 5.29 -2.09
C PHE A 104 -5.13 5.57 -1.24
N PHE A 105 -5.15 6.64 -0.44
CA PHE A 105 -6.36 7.02 0.30
C PHE A 105 -7.52 7.39 -0.63
N LEU A 106 -7.24 8.13 -1.71
CA LEU A 106 -8.26 8.46 -2.72
C LEU A 106 -8.79 7.21 -3.42
N PHE A 107 -7.92 6.24 -3.70
CA PHE A 107 -8.29 4.95 -4.29
C PHE A 107 -9.22 4.15 -3.37
N LEU A 108 -8.94 4.09 -2.06
CA LEU A 108 -9.80 3.39 -1.11
C LEU A 108 -11.19 4.03 -1.02
N GLU A 109 -11.24 5.36 -0.90
CA GLU A 109 -12.50 6.09 -0.81
C GLU A 109 -13.31 5.98 -2.10
N ALA A 110 -12.66 6.11 -3.26
CA ALA A 110 -13.31 5.94 -4.55
C ALA A 110 -13.92 4.54 -4.71
N ASN A 111 -13.19 3.49 -4.33
CA ASN A 111 -13.71 2.12 -4.34
C ASN A 111 -14.95 1.98 -3.43
N ASN A 112 -14.91 2.53 -2.22
CA ASN A 112 -16.03 2.48 -1.30
C ASN A 112 -17.27 3.22 -1.85
N ILE A 113 -17.08 4.41 -2.43
CA ILE A 113 -18.16 5.20 -3.05
C ILE A 113 -18.77 4.43 -4.23
N VAL A 114 -17.95 3.84 -5.11
CA VAL A 114 -18.43 3.08 -6.26
C VAL A 114 -19.20 1.84 -5.81
N LEU A 115 -18.73 1.11 -4.80
CA LEU A 115 -19.43 -0.05 -4.23
C LEU A 115 -20.77 0.36 -3.58
N SER A 116 -20.79 1.49 -2.88
CA SER A 116 -21.99 2.04 -2.27
C SER A 116 -23.01 2.47 -3.34
N ALA A 117 -22.56 3.15 -4.39
CA ALA A 117 -23.40 3.61 -5.48
C ALA A 117 -23.96 2.47 -6.34
N THR A 118 -23.22 1.36 -6.47
CA THR A 118 -23.64 0.16 -7.21
C THR A 118 -24.48 -0.79 -6.35
N GLY A 119 -24.73 -0.47 -5.08
CA GLY A 119 -25.46 -1.34 -4.14
C GLY A 119 -24.75 -2.69 -3.90
N SER A 120 -23.47 -2.77 -4.24
CA SER A 120 -22.67 -4.00 -4.13
C SER A 120 -21.91 -4.08 -2.81
N LEU A 121 -22.09 -3.11 -1.90
CA LEU A 121 -21.48 -3.12 -0.58
C LEU A 121 -21.96 -4.37 0.17
N ALA A 122 -21.04 -5.30 0.45
CA ALA A 122 -21.41 -6.56 1.08
C ALA A 122 -21.73 -6.33 2.56
N GLU A 123 -22.84 -6.88 3.03
CA GLU A 123 -23.13 -6.90 4.46
C GLU A 123 -22.23 -7.93 5.17
N ALA A 124 -21.66 -7.54 6.31
CA ALA A 124 -20.82 -8.42 7.10
C ALA A 124 -21.67 -9.58 7.67
N GLY A 125 -21.52 -10.77 7.08
CA GLY A 125 -22.29 -11.96 7.45
C GLY A 125 -21.79 -12.58 8.76
N GLY A 126 -22.41 -12.23 9.89
CA GLY A 126 -22.23 -12.91 11.18
C GLY A 126 -20.77 -13.17 11.56
N MET A 127 -20.42 -14.45 11.84
CA MET A 127 -19.06 -14.86 12.25
C MET A 127 -18.00 -14.81 11.13
N LEU A 128 -18.38 -14.72 9.86
CA LEU A 128 -17.45 -14.70 8.72
C LEU A 128 -17.17 -13.27 8.23
N GLY A 129 -17.94 -12.28 8.66
CA GLY A 129 -17.75 -10.88 8.27
C GLY A 129 -17.81 -10.71 6.75
N LEU A 130 -16.77 -10.13 6.16
CA LEU A 130 -16.64 -9.91 4.71
C LEU A 130 -15.98 -11.09 3.96
N VAL A 131 -15.58 -12.16 4.67
CA VAL A 131 -14.88 -13.29 4.06
C VAL A 131 -15.77 -13.99 3.03
N GLY A 132 -15.26 -14.12 1.80
CA GLY A 132 -15.99 -14.74 0.68
C GLY A 132 -16.85 -13.77 -0.15
N THR A 133 -16.94 -12.49 0.25
CA THR A 133 -17.68 -11.46 -0.49
C THR A 133 -16.83 -10.78 -1.57
N GLY A 134 -15.51 -11.04 -1.58
CA GLY A 134 -14.55 -10.33 -2.45
C GLY A 134 -14.24 -8.91 -1.97
N GLN A 135 -14.66 -8.55 -0.76
CA GLN A 135 -14.41 -7.25 -0.13
C GLN A 135 -13.61 -7.43 1.16
N THR A 136 -12.85 -6.41 1.50
CA THR A 136 -12.04 -6.37 2.71
C THR A 136 -12.06 -4.97 3.30
N THR A 137 -11.67 -4.86 4.57
CA THR A 137 -11.56 -3.57 5.24
C THR A 137 -10.09 -3.16 5.29
N VAL A 138 -9.76 -2.10 4.55
CA VAL A 138 -8.42 -1.49 4.57
C VAL A 138 -8.51 -0.18 5.33
N MET A 139 -7.75 -0.04 6.42
CA MET A 139 -7.75 1.15 7.29
C MET A 139 -9.14 1.62 7.75
N GLY A 140 -10.09 0.70 7.91
CA GLY A 140 -11.46 1.00 8.34
C GLY A 140 -12.44 1.30 7.20
N ILE A 141 -11.98 1.32 5.94
CA ILE A 141 -12.82 1.52 4.76
C ILE A 141 -13.04 0.18 4.07
N GLN A 142 -14.30 -0.17 3.79
CA GLN A 142 -14.66 -1.38 3.05
C GLN A 142 -14.43 -1.16 1.55
N VAL A 143 -13.58 -1.99 0.96
CA VAL A 143 -13.15 -1.90 -0.44
C VAL A 143 -13.11 -3.27 -1.08
N LEU A 144 -12.97 -3.33 -2.40
CA LEU A 144 -12.68 -4.58 -3.10
C LEU A 144 -11.36 -5.17 -2.62
N ASP A 145 -11.36 -6.48 -2.37
CA ASP A 145 -10.15 -7.20 -1.97
C ASP A 145 -9.24 -7.42 -3.18
N THR A 146 -8.42 -6.41 -3.44
CA THR A 146 -7.35 -6.44 -4.45
C THR A 146 -6.03 -6.95 -3.87
N GLY A 147 -6.01 -7.33 -2.58
CA GLY A 147 -4.82 -7.69 -1.84
C GLY A 147 -3.68 -6.67 -1.98
N VAL A 148 -2.46 -7.18 -2.13
CA VAL A 148 -1.24 -6.36 -2.33
C VAL A 148 -1.15 -5.84 -3.78
N PHE A 149 -1.84 -6.47 -4.72
CA PHE A 149 -1.74 -6.14 -6.14
C PHE A 149 -2.23 -4.71 -6.43
N GLY A 150 -3.34 -4.27 -5.81
CA GLY A 150 -3.85 -2.90 -5.98
C GLY A 150 -2.81 -1.84 -5.62
N GLY A 151 -2.15 -2.01 -4.47
CA GLY A 151 -1.07 -1.14 -4.03
C GLY A 151 0.16 -1.18 -4.94
N ILE A 152 0.55 -2.37 -5.43
CA ILE A 152 1.68 -2.51 -6.35
C ILE A 152 1.44 -1.74 -7.66
N ILE A 153 0.27 -1.93 -8.27
CA ILE A 153 -0.10 -1.27 -9.53
C ILE A 153 -0.12 0.25 -9.33
N LEU A 154 -0.79 0.73 -8.29
CA LEU A 154 -0.88 2.16 -7.99
C LEU A 154 0.49 2.77 -7.69
N GLY A 155 1.36 2.06 -6.97
CA GLY A 155 2.74 2.46 -6.68
C GLY A 155 3.59 2.58 -7.95
N CYS A 156 3.48 1.61 -8.87
CA CYS A 156 4.16 1.65 -10.17
C CYS A 156 3.71 2.82 -11.03
N ILE A 157 2.40 3.05 -11.10
CA ILE A 157 1.81 4.17 -11.86
C ILE A 157 2.30 5.50 -11.26
N THR A 158 2.27 5.63 -9.94
CA THR A 158 2.76 6.82 -9.23
C THR A 158 4.23 7.09 -9.53
N GLY A 159 5.09 6.07 -9.42
CA GLY A 159 6.52 6.20 -9.73
C GLY A 159 6.79 6.60 -11.18
N ALA A 160 6.04 6.03 -12.13
CA ALA A 160 6.16 6.35 -13.56
C ALA A 160 5.72 7.80 -13.86
N ILE A 161 4.59 8.24 -13.31
CA ILE A 161 4.05 9.59 -13.50
C ILE A 161 4.95 10.61 -12.83
N PHE A 162 5.38 10.35 -11.61
CA PHE A 162 6.30 11.25 -10.89
C PHE A 162 7.59 11.45 -11.68
N ASN A 163 8.21 10.39 -12.20
CA ASN A 163 9.43 10.52 -12.99
C ASN A 163 9.23 11.28 -14.30
N LYS A 164 8.05 11.19 -14.92
CA LYS A 164 7.75 11.85 -16.19
C LYS A 164 7.36 13.33 -16.02
N PHE A 165 6.70 13.67 -14.93
CA PHE A 165 5.99 14.95 -14.77
C PHE A 165 6.51 15.84 -13.64
N SER A 166 7.37 15.33 -12.74
CA SER A 166 7.89 16.09 -11.59
C SER A 166 8.72 17.33 -11.91
N ASN A 167 9.23 17.47 -13.14
CA ASN A 167 10.03 18.63 -13.57
C ASN A 167 9.31 19.52 -14.59
N LYS A 168 8.02 19.28 -14.88
CA LYS A 168 7.29 20.16 -15.80
C LYS A 168 6.97 21.49 -15.12
N GLN A 169 7.33 22.58 -15.80
CA GLN A 169 6.95 23.94 -15.43
C GLN A 169 5.85 24.43 -16.35
N PHE A 170 4.86 25.10 -15.77
CA PHE A 170 3.72 25.69 -16.47
C PHE A 170 3.87 27.22 -16.54
N PRO A 171 3.23 27.88 -17.53
CA PRO A 171 3.20 29.33 -17.62
C PRO A 171 2.57 29.99 -16.38
N ILE A 172 2.80 31.29 -16.20
CA ILE A 172 2.56 32.04 -14.94
C ILE A 172 1.17 31.78 -14.33
N ALA A 173 0.10 31.73 -15.15
CA ALA A 173 -1.27 31.47 -14.69
C ALA A 173 -1.48 30.09 -14.05
N LEU A 174 -0.69 29.08 -14.45
CA LEU A 174 -0.76 27.70 -13.95
C LEU A 174 0.50 27.29 -13.17
N SER A 175 1.34 28.26 -12.83
CA SER A 175 2.61 28.04 -12.13
C SER A 175 2.43 27.31 -10.79
N MET A 176 1.27 27.47 -10.14
CA MET A 176 0.89 26.82 -8.90
C MET A 176 0.89 25.28 -8.98
N PHE A 177 0.66 24.71 -10.17
CA PHE A 177 0.68 23.26 -10.41
C PHE A 177 2.05 22.74 -10.87
N SER A 178 3.06 23.59 -11.03
CA SER A 178 4.36 23.16 -11.53
C SER A 178 5.10 22.22 -10.58
N GLY A 179 6.02 21.43 -11.14
CA GLY A 179 6.90 20.56 -10.39
C GLY A 179 6.19 19.32 -9.83
N VAL A 180 6.35 19.05 -8.52
CA VAL A 180 5.82 17.85 -7.85
C VAL A 180 4.29 17.84 -7.68
N ARG A 181 3.64 19.00 -7.86
CA ARG A 181 2.17 19.14 -7.72
C ARG A 181 1.41 18.62 -8.94
N PHE A 182 2.01 18.71 -10.13
CA PHE A 182 1.38 18.20 -11.35
C PHE A 182 1.22 16.67 -11.37
N PRO A 183 2.24 15.87 -11.00
CA PRO A 183 2.07 14.44 -10.80
C PRO A 183 0.91 14.09 -9.86
N PHE A 184 0.74 14.84 -8.77
CA PHE A 184 -0.35 14.62 -7.83
C PHE A 184 -1.73 14.83 -8.48
N LEU A 185 -1.90 15.91 -9.26
CA LEU A 185 -3.14 16.17 -9.99
C LEU A 185 -3.51 15.03 -10.94
N ILE A 186 -2.54 14.49 -11.67
CA ILE A 186 -2.78 13.33 -12.54
C ILE A 186 -3.17 12.11 -11.71
N MET A 187 -2.47 11.87 -10.60
CA MET A 187 -2.74 10.72 -9.76
C MET A 187 -4.12 10.77 -9.10
N ILE A 188 -4.67 11.95 -8.78
CA ILE A 188 -6.06 12.09 -8.30
C ILE A 188 -7.03 11.46 -9.30
N LEU A 189 -6.92 11.83 -10.57
CA LEU A 189 -7.81 11.33 -11.62
C LEU A 189 -7.68 9.82 -11.81
N ILE A 190 -6.47 9.29 -11.73
CA ILE A 190 -6.23 7.85 -11.87
C ILE A 190 -6.76 7.08 -10.67
N SER A 191 -6.61 7.62 -9.46
CA SER A 191 -7.04 6.95 -8.23
C SER A 191 -8.56 6.77 -8.17
N TRP A 192 -9.33 7.62 -8.87
CA TRP A 192 -10.79 7.47 -8.95
C TRP A 192 -11.25 6.41 -9.96
N VAL A 193 -10.42 6.12 -10.96
CA VAL A 193 -10.76 5.18 -12.04
C VAL A 193 -10.32 3.76 -11.72
N MET A 194 -9.24 3.61 -10.97
CA MET A 194 -8.77 2.31 -10.46
C MET A 194 -9.65 1.81 -9.31
#